data_AF-A0A847HB55-F1
#
_entry.id   AF-A0A847HB55-F1
#
_cell.length_a   1.000
_cell.length_b   1.000
_cell.length_c   1.000
_cell.angle_alpha   90.00
_cell.angle_beta   90.00
_cell.angle_gamma   90.00
#
_symmetry.space_group_name_H-M   'P 1'
#
loop_
_entity.id
_entity.type
_entity.pdbx_description
1 polymer ?
#
loop_
_entity_poly.entity_id
_entity_poly.type
_entity_poly.pdbx_seq_one_letter_code
_entity_poly.pdbx_strand_id
1 'polypeptide(L)' 'MSGIAIMMMVLFMVVIWGGLVVSTIHLIKNPDDTSGELGRSEDSTNSRLAGLEHHY' A
#
# COMPACT_ATOMS: atom_id res chain seq x y z
N MET A 1 2.39 -31.06 -22.43
CA MET A 1 1.92 -29.79 -21.81
C MET A 1 1.26 -28.96 -22.90
N SER A 2 -0.01 -28.57 -22.75
CA SER A 2 -0.71 -27.76 -23.77
C SER A 2 -0.18 -26.32 -23.75
N GLY A 3 0.05 -25.72 -24.93
CA GLY A 3 0.50 -24.32 -25.04
C GLY A 3 -0.46 -23.35 -24.35
N ILE A 4 -1.77 -23.65 -24.36
CA ILE A 4 -2.79 -22.84 -23.66
C ILE A 4 -2.54 -22.82 -22.15
N ALA A 5 -2.14 -23.97 -21.56
CA ALA A 5 -1.87 -24.06 -20.14
C ALA A 5 -0.65 -23.21 -19.73
N ILE A 6 0.39 -23.20 -20.56
CA ILE A 6 1.59 -22.37 -20.32
C ILE A 6 1.25 -20.88 -20.43
N MET A 7 0.47 -20.49 -21.44
CA MET A 7 0.02 -19.11 -21.60
C MET A 7 -0.80 -18.63 -20.40
N MET A 8 -1.72 -19.46 -19.92
CA MET A 8 -2.53 -19.12 -18.73
C MET A 8 -1.66 -19.01 -17.47
N MET A 9 -0.69 -19.91 -17.29
CA MET A 9 0.24 -19.85 -16.17
C MET A 9 1.03 -18.53 -16.15
N VAL A 10 1.61 -18.14 -17.28
CA VAL A 10 2.39 -16.89 -17.39
C VAL A 10 1.50 -15.67 -17.17
N LEU A 11 0.29 -15.65 -17.74
CA LEU A 11 -0.66 -14.57 -17.54
C LEU A 11 -1.00 -14.39 -16.06
N PHE A 12 -1.33 -15.46 -15.36
CA PHE A 12 -1.64 -15.40 -13.92
C PHE A 12 -0.43 -14.96 -13.09
N MET A 13 0.78 -15.42 -13.42
CA MET A 13 1.99 -14.94 -12.76
C MET A 13 2.17 -13.43 -12.93
N VAL A 14 2.00 -12.91 -14.15
CA VAL A 14 2.13 -11.47 -14.42
C VAL A 14 1.01 -10.67 -13.74
N VAL A 15 -0.23 -11.15 -13.74
CA VAL A 15 -1.35 -10.43 -13.11
C VAL A 15 -1.19 -10.37 -11.60
N ILE A 16 -0.92 -11.50 -10.93
CA ILE A 16 -0.80 -11.55 -9.47
C ILE A 16 0.46 -10.80 -9.03
N TRP A 17 1.62 -11.15 -9.57
CA TRP A 17 2.89 -10.56 -9.12
C TRP A 17 3.09 -9.16 -9.65
N GLY A 18 2.72 -8.89 -10.90
CA GLY A 18 2.78 -7.55 -11.48
C GLY A 18 1.83 -6.59 -10.77
N GLY A 19 0.59 -7.00 -10.52
CA GLY A 19 -0.37 -6.21 -9.74
C GLY A 19 0.13 -5.91 -8.33
N LEU A 20 0.69 -6.92 -7.66
CA LEU A 20 1.27 -6.76 -6.33
C LEU A 20 2.45 -5.78 -6.32
N VAL A 21 3.43 -5.96 -7.22
CA VAL A 21 4.62 -5.07 -7.30
C VAL A 21 4.21 -3.63 -7.56
N VAL A 22 3.29 -3.40 -8.51
CA VAL A 22 2.78 -2.05 -8.82
C VAL A 22 2.08 -1.45 -7.60
N SER A 23 1.26 -2.23 -6.89
CA SER A 23 0.55 -1.75 -5.69
C SER A 23 1.52 -1.41 -4.55
N THR A 24 2.54 -2.24 -4.33
CA THR A 24 3.58 -1.97 -3.34
C THR A 24 4.36 -0.70 -3.67
N ILE A 25 4.79 -0.52 -4.93
CA ILE A 25 5.46 0.71 -5.37
C ILE A 25 4.54 1.92 -5.17
N HIS A 26 3.24 1.79 -5.48
CA HIS A 26 2.27 2.86 -5.30
C HIS A 26 2.13 3.27 -3.82
N LEU A 27 2.08 2.28 -2.92
CA LEU A 27 1.98 2.51 -1.47
C LEU A 27 3.25 3.18 -0.91
N ILE A 28 4.44 2.73 -1.33
CA ILE A 28 5.70 3.35 -0.90
C ILE A 28 5.76 4.83 -1.34
N LYS A 29 5.27 5.13 -2.54
CA LYS A 29 5.27 6.50 -3.08
C LYS A 29 4.18 7.39 -2.49
N ASN A 30 3.11 6.81 -1.95
CA ASN A 30 2.00 7.53 -1.33
C ASN A 30 1.72 6.91 0.04
N PRO A 31 2.59 7.17 1.06
CA PRO A 31 2.39 6.65 2.41
C PRO A 31 1.08 7.14 3.00
N ASP A 32 0.35 6.27 3.70
CA ASP A 32 -0.98 6.58 4.25
C ASP A 32 -0.97 7.76 5.23
N ASP A 33 0.12 7.94 5.99
CA ASP A 33 0.30 9.06 6.93
C ASP A 33 0.38 10.43 6.25
N THR A 34 0.64 10.44 4.94
CA THR A 34 0.73 11.65 4.11
C THR A 34 -0.38 11.72 3.06
N SER A 35 -1.23 10.71 3.01
CA SER A 35 -2.23 10.52 1.96
C SER A 35 -3.64 10.51 2.55
N GLY A 36 -4.65 10.87 1.75
CA GLY A 36 -6.06 10.73 2.15
C GLY A 36 -6.51 11.65 3.30
N GLU A 37 -7.37 11.12 4.17
CA GLU A 37 -7.93 11.81 5.36
C GLU A 37 -6.92 11.84 6.50
N LEU A 38 -6.15 10.76 6.68
CA LEU A 38 -5.11 10.66 7.69
C LEU A 38 -4.06 11.76 7.48
N GLY A 39 -3.51 11.92 6.28
CA GLY A 39 -2.58 13.01 5.98
C GLY A 39 -3.14 14.44 6.09
N ARG A 40 -4.46 14.64 6.19
CA ARG A 40 -5.10 15.97 6.34
C ARG A 40 -5.55 16.31 7.75
N SER A 41 -5.69 15.31 8.62
CA SER A 41 -6.23 15.51 9.96
C SER A 41 -5.12 15.90 10.94
N GLU A 42 -5.23 17.09 11.54
CA GLU A 42 -4.27 17.58 12.55
C GLU A 42 -4.16 16.62 13.74
N ASP A 43 -5.25 15.95 14.10
CA ASP A 43 -5.31 14.98 15.20
C ASP A 43 -4.53 13.68 14.96
N SER A 44 -4.24 13.32 13.71
CA SER A 44 -3.45 12.13 13.39
C SER A 44 -1.94 12.39 13.38
N THR A 45 -1.52 13.63 13.64
CA THR A 45 -0.10 14.00 13.65
C THR A 45 0.61 13.39 14.85
N ASN A 46 1.83 12.89 14.65
CA ASN A 46 2.69 12.34 15.71
C ASN A 46 2.86 13.29 16.91
N SER A 47 2.88 14.61 16.69
CA SER A 47 2.99 15.62 17.75
C SER A 47 1.75 15.65 18.67
N ARG A 48 0.55 15.43 18.13
CA ARG A 48 -0.69 15.35 18.90
C ARG A 48 -0.77 14.05 19.68
N LEU A 49 -0.39 12.93 19.05
CA LEU A 49 -0.34 11.63 19.71
C LEU A 49 0.64 11.64 20.90
N ALA A 50 1.84 12.17 20.71
CA ALA A 50 2.84 12.32 21.77
C ALA A 50 2.37 13.25 22.91
N GLY A 51 1.59 14.29 22.59
CA GLY A 51 0.99 15.18 23.59
C GLY A 51 -0.07 14.50 24.47
N LEU A 52 -0.85 13.58 23.89
CA LEU A 52 -1.84 12.79 24.64
C LEU A 52 -1.19 11.76 25.57
N GLU A 53 -0.09 11.14 25.13
CA GLU A 53 0.65 10.14 25.90
C GLU A 53 1.30 10.75 27.16
N HIS A 54 1.72 12.02 27.08
CA HIS A 54 2.29 12.75 28.23
C HIS A 54 1.26 13.26 29.25
N HIS A 55 -0.03 13.24 28.90
CA HIS A 55 -1.12 13.74 29.75
C HIS A 55 -1.80 12.63 30.58
N TYR A 56 -1.39 11.38 30.42
CA TYR A 56 -1.75 10.22 31.25
C TYR A 56 -0.61 9.84 32.19
#